data_AF-A0A962R2I7-F1
#
_entry.id   AF-A0A962R2I7-F1
#
_cell.length_a   1.000
_cell.length_b   1.000
_cell.length_c   1.000
_cell.angle_alpha   90.00
_cell.angle_beta   90.00
_cell.angle_gamma   90.00
#
_symmetry.space_group_name_H-M   'P 1'
#
loop_
_entity.id
_entity.type
_entity.pdbx_description
1 polymer ?
#
loop_
_entity_poly.entity_id
_entity_poly.type
_entity_poly.pdbx_seq_one_letter_code
_entity_poly.pdbx_strand_id
1 'polypeptide(L)'
;LLVGVPDADQVVRRARAAGIHLRRVDAGQVGVSIGEDATDDDLVAVAQAFGAEIAGDQFWGGLAADARTSEYLTHPVFGSHHSETSLMRYLRSLADRDFALDRGMIPLGSCTMKLNSAAELEPISYPGFAGLHPFVPDSDAQGMHELIDELSGWLAEISGYDKVSLQPNSGAQGEFAGLMAIRRYYRARGEDGRTVCLIPS
;
A
#
# COMPACT_ATOMS: atom_id res chain seq x y z
N LEU A 1 -0.63 -18.14 -5.22
CA LEU A 1 -0.20 -19.38 -5.91
C LEU A 1 1.24 -19.21 -6.39
N LEU A 2 2.08 -20.24 -6.27
CA LEU A 2 3.37 -20.32 -6.95
C LEU A 2 3.29 -21.41 -8.01
N VAL A 3 3.61 -21.07 -9.26
CA VAL A 3 3.49 -21.97 -10.42
C VAL A 3 4.88 -22.19 -11.01
N GLY A 4 5.27 -23.46 -11.13
CA GLY A 4 6.49 -23.85 -11.82
C GLY A 4 6.31 -23.76 -13.34
N VAL A 5 7.24 -23.11 -14.02
CA VAL A 5 7.22 -22.90 -15.48
C VAL A 5 8.62 -23.09 -16.06
N PRO A 6 8.75 -23.48 -17.34
CA PRO A 6 10.06 -23.60 -17.99
C PRO A 6 10.80 -22.26 -18.13
N ASP A 7 10.06 -21.15 -18.31
CA ASP A 7 10.59 -19.80 -18.48
C ASP A 7 9.64 -18.78 -17.85
N ALA A 8 10.00 -18.27 -16.66
CA ALA A 8 9.20 -17.28 -15.94
C ALA A 8 9.16 -15.92 -16.67
N ASP A 9 10.24 -15.54 -17.35
CA ASP A 9 10.34 -14.25 -18.04
C ASP A 9 9.41 -14.21 -19.26
N GLN A 10 9.25 -15.33 -19.97
CA GLN A 10 8.29 -15.45 -21.06
C GLN A 10 6.84 -15.31 -20.58
N VAL A 11 6.48 -15.98 -19.48
CA VAL A 11 5.12 -15.93 -18.90
C VAL A 11 4.78 -14.52 -18.43
N VAL A 12 5.66 -13.89 -17.64
CA VAL A 12 5.46 -12.52 -17.14
C VAL A 12 5.32 -11.54 -18.30
N ARG A 13 6.09 -11.70 -19.38
CA ARG A 13 5.99 -10.85 -20.58
C ARG A 13 4.67 -11.01 -21.31
N ARG A 14 4.16 -12.24 -21.46
CA ARG A 14 2.84 -12.49 -22.06
C ARG A 14 1.71 -11.89 -21.22
N ALA A 15 1.76 -12.08 -19.91
CA ALA A 15 0.78 -11.47 -18.99
C ALA A 15 0.81 -9.95 -19.08
N ARG A 16 2.02 -9.35 -19.11
CA ARG A 16 2.18 -7.89 -19.25
C ARG A 16 1.60 -7.34 -20.55
N ALA A 17 1.74 -8.08 -21.65
CA ALA A 17 1.13 -7.70 -22.93
C ALA A 17 -0.41 -7.68 -22.87
N ALA A 18 -1.01 -8.41 -21.93
CA ALA A 18 -2.44 -8.39 -21.64
C ALA A 18 -2.82 -7.42 -20.48
N GLY A 19 -1.90 -6.57 -20.02
CA GLY A 19 -2.16 -5.61 -18.94
C GLY A 19 -2.08 -6.20 -17.52
N ILE A 20 -1.54 -7.41 -17.35
CA ILE A 20 -1.50 -8.11 -16.06
C ILE A 20 -0.07 -8.14 -15.51
N HIS A 21 0.07 -7.78 -14.23
CA HIS A 21 1.32 -7.95 -13.49
C HIS A 21 1.35 -9.29 -12.77
N LEU A 22 2.36 -10.10 -13.08
CA LEU A 22 2.68 -11.33 -12.35
C LEU A 22 4.02 -11.19 -11.63
N ARG A 23 4.14 -11.81 -10.46
CA ARG A 23 5.39 -11.79 -9.69
C ARG A 23 6.37 -12.81 -10.25
N ARG A 24 7.45 -12.34 -10.89
CA ARG A 24 8.61 -13.20 -11.15
C ARG A 24 9.28 -13.54 -9.82
N VAL A 25 9.37 -14.82 -9.46
CA VAL A 25 10.04 -15.26 -8.22
C VAL A 25 11.49 -15.63 -8.52
N ASP A 26 11.68 -16.49 -9.53
CA ASP A 26 12.99 -16.85 -10.07
C ASP A 26 12.84 -17.23 -11.56
N ALA A 27 13.82 -17.91 -12.16
CA ALA A 27 13.81 -18.28 -13.58
C ALA A 27 12.72 -19.31 -13.94
N GLY A 28 12.29 -20.14 -12.98
CA GLY A 28 11.34 -21.24 -13.20
C GLY A 28 10.05 -21.11 -12.38
N GLN A 29 9.84 -20.00 -11.68
CA GLN A 29 8.66 -19.80 -10.82
C GLN A 29 8.02 -18.43 -11.01
N VAL A 30 6.68 -18.46 -11.15
CA VAL A 30 5.83 -17.26 -11.21
C VAL A 30 4.81 -17.31 -10.08
N GLY A 31 4.69 -16.20 -9.36
CA GLY A 31 3.68 -15.98 -8.33
C GLY A 31 2.44 -15.29 -8.90
N VAL A 32 1.28 -15.84 -8.56
CA VAL A 32 -0.04 -15.31 -8.91
C VAL A 32 -0.81 -15.02 -7.63
N SER A 33 -1.30 -13.79 -7.51
CA SER A 33 -2.21 -13.35 -6.45
C SER A 33 -3.43 -12.74 -7.13
N ILE A 34 -4.62 -13.18 -6.75
CA ILE A 34 -5.89 -12.76 -7.37
C ILE A 34 -6.64 -11.91 -6.34
N GLY A 35 -7.06 -10.71 -6.74
CA GLY A 35 -7.83 -9.77 -5.93
C GLY A 35 -9.34 -9.98 -6.06
N GLU A 36 -10.10 -9.18 -5.32
CA GLU A 36 -11.57 -9.15 -5.38
C GLU A 36 -12.10 -8.56 -6.70
N ASP A 37 -11.34 -7.66 -7.31
CA ASP A 37 -11.66 -6.97 -8.55
C ASP A 37 -11.37 -7.78 -9.82
N ALA A 38 -10.76 -8.95 -9.68
CA ALA A 38 -10.44 -9.82 -10.81
C ALA A 38 -11.72 -10.34 -11.50
N THR A 39 -11.72 -10.25 -12.82
CA THR A 39 -12.81 -10.72 -13.67
C THR A 39 -12.48 -12.08 -14.31
N ASP A 40 -13.49 -12.76 -14.86
CA ASP A 40 -13.27 -14.01 -15.61
C ASP A 40 -12.32 -13.80 -16.80
N ASP A 41 -12.38 -12.62 -17.45
CA ASP A 41 -11.49 -12.25 -18.55
C ASP A 41 -10.03 -12.14 -18.07
N ASP A 42 -9.80 -11.58 -16.88
CA ASP A 42 -8.46 -11.53 -16.28
C ASP A 42 -7.91 -12.93 -16.02
N LEU A 43 -8.75 -13.83 -15.50
CA LEU A 43 -8.37 -15.22 -15.24
C LEU A 43 -8.01 -15.96 -16.54
N VAL A 44 -8.80 -15.76 -17.60
CA VAL A 44 -8.51 -16.31 -18.94
C VAL A 44 -7.18 -15.77 -19.46
N ALA A 45 -6.94 -14.47 -19.34
CA ALA A 45 -5.68 -13.85 -19.77
C ALA A 45 -4.47 -14.38 -18.98
N VAL A 46 -4.62 -14.60 -17.67
CA VAL A 46 -3.59 -15.29 -16.86
C VAL A 46 -3.35 -16.69 -17.41
N ALA A 47 -4.38 -17.51 -17.61
CA ALA A 47 -4.22 -18.87 -18.11
C ALA A 47 -3.50 -18.90 -19.48
N GLN A 48 -3.88 -18.02 -20.40
CA GLN A 48 -3.24 -17.86 -21.70
C GLN A 48 -1.77 -17.43 -21.58
N ALA A 49 -1.42 -16.57 -20.60
CA ALA A 49 -0.04 -16.20 -20.34
C ALA A 49 0.82 -17.38 -19.84
N PHE A 50 0.21 -18.40 -19.24
CA PHE A 50 0.85 -19.68 -18.94
C PHE A 50 0.81 -20.68 -20.12
N GLY A 51 0.10 -20.36 -21.21
CA GLY A 51 -0.13 -21.27 -22.34
C GLY A 51 -1.17 -22.34 -22.06
N ALA A 52 -2.06 -22.08 -21.09
CA ALA A 52 -3.18 -22.93 -20.75
C ALA A 52 -4.51 -22.29 -21.21
N GLU A 53 -5.55 -23.10 -21.27
CA GLU A 53 -6.93 -22.66 -21.49
C GLU A 53 -7.77 -23.06 -20.28
N ILE A 54 -8.70 -22.18 -19.88
CA ILE A 54 -9.69 -22.53 -18.88
C ILE A 54 -10.79 -23.32 -19.59
N ALA A 55 -10.86 -24.63 -19.34
CA ALA A 55 -11.81 -25.52 -20.00
C ALA A 55 -12.95 -25.94 -19.05
N GLY A 56 -14.19 -25.70 -19.48
CA GLY A 56 -15.42 -26.21 -18.87
C GLY A 56 -15.94 -25.43 -17.65
N ASP A 57 -17.17 -25.75 -17.23
CA ASP A 57 -17.87 -25.13 -16.08
C ASP A 57 -17.47 -25.77 -14.74
N GLN A 58 -16.29 -26.38 -14.68
CA GLN A 58 -15.87 -27.13 -13.51
C GLN A 58 -15.41 -26.14 -12.43
N PHE A 59 -16.15 -26.07 -11.33
CA PHE A 59 -15.77 -25.24 -10.19
C PHE A 59 -14.54 -25.85 -9.49
N TRP A 60 -13.41 -25.14 -9.54
CA TRP A 60 -12.21 -25.43 -8.77
C TRP A 60 -12.08 -24.37 -7.67
N GLY A 61 -12.30 -24.76 -6.41
CA GLY A 61 -12.24 -23.82 -5.28
C GLY A 61 -12.60 -24.43 -3.94
N GLY A 62 -12.40 -23.66 -2.87
CA GLY A 62 -12.68 -24.03 -1.49
C GLY A 62 -11.43 -24.19 -0.63
N LEU A 63 -11.56 -23.89 0.67
CA LEU A 63 -10.47 -24.02 1.65
C LEU A 63 -10.23 -25.47 2.10
N ALA A 64 -11.01 -26.44 1.57
CA ALA A 64 -10.96 -27.85 1.94
C ALA A 64 -10.94 -28.06 3.47
N ALA A 65 -9.87 -28.64 4.01
CA ALA A 65 -9.72 -28.91 5.45
C ALA A 65 -9.58 -27.63 6.30
N ASP A 66 -9.25 -26.50 5.68
CA ASP A 66 -9.06 -25.20 6.34
C ASP A 66 -10.34 -24.34 6.33
N ALA A 67 -11.50 -24.95 6.03
CA ALA A 67 -12.78 -24.26 6.09
C ALA A 67 -13.05 -23.74 7.51
N ARG A 68 -13.21 -22.42 7.64
CA ARG A 68 -13.53 -21.79 8.92
C ARG A 68 -14.93 -22.24 9.39
N THR A 69 -14.99 -22.79 10.59
CA THR A 69 -16.25 -23.23 11.23
C THR A 69 -16.75 -22.28 12.31
N SER A 70 -15.90 -21.38 12.80
CA SER A 70 -16.28 -20.41 13.82
C SER A 70 -17.08 -19.25 13.22
N GLU A 71 -18.11 -18.81 13.93
CA GLU A 71 -18.84 -17.59 13.59
C GLU A 71 -17.93 -16.35 13.65
N TYR A 72 -18.32 -15.30 12.94
CA TYR A 72 -17.63 -14.02 12.91
C TYR A 72 -18.64 -12.90 12.67
N LEU A 73 -18.27 -11.68 13.06
CA LEU A 73 -19.10 -10.48 12.87
C LEU A 73 -20.53 -10.66 13.41
N THR A 74 -20.69 -11.42 14.51
CA THR A 74 -22.00 -11.77 15.10
C THR A 74 -22.67 -10.61 15.83
N HIS A 75 -21.92 -9.56 16.16
CA HIS A 75 -22.49 -8.37 16.78
C HIS A 75 -23.47 -7.70 15.81
N PRO A 76 -24.66 -7.26 16.26
CA PRO A 76 -25.71 -6.74 15.38
C PRO A 76 -25.27 -5.61 14.43
N VAL A 77 -24.26 -4.82 14.81
CA VAL A 77 -23.72 -3.72 13.99
C VAL A 77 -23.33 -4.18 12.57
N PHE A 78 -22.80 -5.40 12.41
CA PHE A 78 -22.38 -5.93 11.11
C PHE A 78 -23.55 -6.46 10.26
N GLY A 79 -24.71 -6.67 10.87
CA GLY A 79 -25.95 -7.13 10.21
C GLY A 79 -26.95 -6.02 9.92
N SER A 80 -26.76 -4.81 10.48
CA SER A 80 -27.82 -3.78 10.54
C SER A 80 -27.76 -2.74 9.43
N HIS A 81 -26.68 -2.71 8.63
CA HIS A 81 -26.37 -1.61 7.69
C HIS A 81 -25.97 -2.09 6.28
N HIS A 82 -26.75 -3.01 5.68
CA HIS A 82 -26.39 -3.63 4.38
C HIS A 82 -26.80 -2.82 3.14
N SER A 83 -27.75 -1.90 3.26
CA SER A 83 -28.08 -1.00 2.15
C SER A 83 -27.21 0.25 2.20
N GLU A 84 -26.86 0.79 1.04
CA GLU A 84 -26.10 2.04 0.92
C GLU A 84 -26.73 3.16 1.76
N THR A 85 -28.06 3.36 1.65
CA THR A 85 -28.79 4.35 2.46
C THR A 85 -28.63 4.12 3.97
N SER A 86 -28.72 2.87 4.43
CA SER A 86 -28.56 2.55 5.85
C SER A 86 -27.14 2.79 6.35
N LEU A 87 -26.13 2.46 5.53
CA LEU A 87 -24.73 2.69 5.83
C LEU A 87 -24.40 4.18 5.84
N MET A 88 -24.87 4.95 4.85
CA MET A 88 -24.70 6.40 4.80
C MET A 88 -25.28 7.11 6.03
N ARG A 89 -26.48 6.72 6.47
CA ARG A 89 -27.09 7.24 7.71
C ARG A 89 -26.27 6.88 8.95
N TYR A 90 -25.79 5.65 9.02
CA TYR A 90 -24.95 5.19 10.12
C TYR A 90 -23.63 5.97 10.19
N LEU A 91 -22.90 6.08 9.08
CA LEU A 91 -21.67 6.86 8.97
C LEU A 91 -21.88 8.32 9.35
N ARG A 92 -22.96 8.95 8.85
CA ARG A 92 -23.30 10.33 9.24
C ARG A 92 -23.55 10.45 10.73
N SER A 93 -24.29 9.51 11.32
CA SER A 93 -24.59 9.52 12.76
C SER A 93 -23.34 9.37 13.64
N LEU A 94 -22.30 8.68 13.15
CA LEU A 94 -21.01 8.57 13.83
C LEU A 94 -20.22 9.87 13.68
N ALA A 95 -20.08 10.37 12.45
CA ALA A 95 -19.41 11.65 12.17
C ALA A 95 -20.04 12.80 12.96
N ASP A 96 -21.35 12.76 13.20
CA ASP A 96 -22.03 13.80 13.97
C ASP A 96 -21.61 13.88 15.44
N ARG A 97 -21.10 12.78 16.00
CA ARG A 97 -20.63 12.70 17.40
C ARG A 97 -19.22 13.25 17.58
N ASP A 98 -18.48 13.44 16.49
CA ASP A 98 -17.08 13.85 16.53
C ASP A 98 -16.96 15.36 16.29
N PHE A 99 -16.15 16.03 17.11
CA PHE A 99 -15.79 17.43 16.86
C PHE A 99 -14.57 17.48 15.94
N ALA A 100 -14.76 17.93 14.69
CA ALA A 100 -13.73 18.03 13.67
C ALA A 100 -13.50 19.48 13.21
N LEU A 101 -12.52 19.69 12.33
CA LEU A 101 -12.07 21.02 11.88
C LEU A 101 -13.11 21.79 11.05
N ASP A 102 -14.15 21.11 10.56
CA ASP A 102 -15.31 21.73 9.90
C ASP A 102 -16.24 22.46 10.88
N ARG A 103 -16.15 22.16 12.19
CA ARG A 103 -16.99 22.77 13.24
C ARG A 103 -16.31 23.92 13.98
N GLY A 104 -14.99 23.90 14.05
CA GLY A 104 -14.24 24.95 14.73
C GLY A 104 -12.78 24.58 14.99
N MET A 105 -12.07 25.50 15.64
CA MET A 105 -10.66 25.32 15.96
C MET A 105 -10.45 24.20 16.99
N ILE A 106 -9.44 23.36 16.75
CA ILE A 106 -8.96 22.32 17.66
C ILE A 106 -7.50 22.66 18.05
N PRO A 107 -7.26 23.43 19.14
CA PRO A 107 -5.94 23.98 19.47
C PRO A 107 -5.07 22.98 20.27
N LEU A 108 -4.83 21.80 19.70
CA LEU A 108 -3.95 20.79 20.31
C LEU A 108 -2.48 21.18 20.08
N GLY A 109 -1.79 21.49 21.18
CA GLY A 109 -0.35 21.79 21.16
C GLY A 109 0.44 20.64 20.52
N SER A 110 1.46 20.99 19.73
CA SER A 110 2.31 20.03 18.99
C SER A 110 1.64 19.21 17.88
N CYS A 111 0.33 19.34 17.64
CA CYS A 111 -0.39 18.59 16.60
C CYS A 111 -0.53 19.33 15.26
N THR A 112 -0.30 20.65 15.24
CA THR A 112 -0.39 21.49 14.04
C THR A 112 -1.69 21.26 13.24
N MET A 113 -2.84 21.40 13.91
CA MET A 113 -4.19 21.26 13.34
C MET A 113 -4.51 22.40 12.35
N LYS A 114 -3.86 22.39 11.18
CA LYS A 114 -4.00 23.36 10.09
C LYS A 114 -5.07 22.90 9.08
N LEU A 115 -5.31 23.73 8.07
CA LEU A 115 -6.18 23.38 6.94
C LEU A 115 -5.64 22.13 6.20
N ASN A 116 -6.54 21.22 5.87
CA ASN A 116 -6.36 20.20 4.84
C ASN A 116 -7.20 20.63 3.64
N SER A 117 -6.60 21.25 2.62
CA SER A 117 -7.39 21.84 1.54
C SER A 117 -7.97 20.77 0.62
N ALA A 118 -9.14 21.04 0.03
CA ALA A 118 -9.76 20.09 -0.89
C ALA A 118 -8.87 19.79 -2.11
N ALA A 119 -8.18 20.82 -2.64
CA ALA A 119 -7.28 20.68 -3.77
C ALA A 119 -6.05 19.79 -3.46
N GLU A 120 -5.56 19.79 -2.22
CA GLU A 120 -4.46 18.91 -1.78
C GLU A 120 -4.94 17.47 -1.54
N LEU A 121 -6.19 17.29 -1.11
CA LEU A 121 -6.75 15.97 -0.77
C LEU A 121 -7.29 15.22 -1.98
N GLU A 122 -7.82 15.91 -2.98
CA GLU A 122 -8.47 15.27 -4.15
C GLU A 122 -7.57 14.24 -4.86
N PRO A 123 -6.29 14.52 -5.16
CA PRO A 123 -5.46 13.62 -5.96
C PRO A 123 -5.18 12.26 -5.32
N ILE A 124 -5.31 12.13 -3.99
CA ILE A 124 -5.02 10.86 -3.29
C ILE A 124 -5.94 9.72 -3.75
N SER A 125 -7.08 10.05 -4.36
CA SER A 125 -8.08 9.09 -4.84
C SER A 125 -7.97 8.78 -6.33
N TYR A 126 -7.10 9.48 -7.06
CA TYR A 126 -6.97 9.25 -8.50
C TYR A 126 -6.38 7.86 -8.77
N PRO A 127 -6.84 7.13 -9.80
CA PRO A 127 -6.36 5.78 -10.07
C PRO A 127 -4.84 5.65 -10.21
N GLY A 128 -4.17 6.66 -10.78
CA GLY A 128 -2.71 6.68 -10.90
C GLY A 128 -1.94 6.77 -9.58
N PHE A 129 -2.59 7.22 -8.50
CA PHE A 129 -2.04 7.25 -7.14
C PHE A 129 -2.53 6.08 -6.30
N ALA A 130 -3.86 5.87 -6.25
CA ALA A 130 -4.49 4.89 -5.37
C ALA A 130 -4.45 3.45 -5.91
N GLY A 131 -4.37 3.28 -7.23
CA GLY A 131 -4.46 1.99 -7.92
C GLY A 131 -3.11 1.35 -8.26
N LEU A 132 -1.99 1.96 -7.85
CA LEU A 132 -0.67 1.46 -8.19
C LEU A 132 -0.14 0.48 -7.13
N HIS A 133 0.17 -0.75 -7.53
CA HIS A 133 0.80 -1.69 -6.62
C HIS A 133 2.24 -1.24 -6.28
N PRO A 134 2.69 -1.26 -5.00
CA PRO A 134 3.98 -0.69 -4.59
C PRO A 134 5.24 -1.37 -5.18
N PHE A 135 5.05 -2.51 -5.86
CA PHE A 135 6.13 -3.29 -6.50
C PHE A 135 5.93 -3.42 -8.02
N VAL A 136 5.21 -2.49 -8.65
CA VAL A 136 5.22 -2.40 -10.11
C VAL A 136 6.64 -2.11 -10.62
N PRO A 137 6.97 -2.46 -11.87
CA PRO A 137 8.21 -2.00 -12.50
C PRO A 137 8.30 -0.47 -12.52
N ASP A 138 9.51 0.08 -12.38
CA ASP A 138 9.76 1.54 -12.40
C ASP A 138 9.15 2.25 -13.62
N SER A 139 9.09 1.57 -14.77
CA SER A 139 8.49 2.10 -16.00
C SER A 139 7.01 2.47 -15.85
N ASP A 140 6.31 1.85 -14.91
CA ASP A 140 4.88 2.01 -14.69
C ASP A 140 4.59 2.97 -13.51
N ALA A 141 5.65 3.41 -12.80
CA ALA A 141 5.59 4.31 -11.64
C ALA A 141 6.29 5.67 -11.89
N GLN A 142 6.53 6.06 -13.15
CA GLN A 142 7.31 7.26 -13.47
C GLN A 142 6.78 8.54 -12.80
N GLY A 143 5.46 8.75 -12.80
CA GLY A 143 4.84 9.90 -12.13
C GLY A 143 5.01 9.89 -10.60
N MET A 144 5.07 8.70 -9.99
CA MET A 144 5.39 8.57 -8.56
C MET A 144 6.84 8.93 -8.27
N HIS A 145 7.77 8.54 -9.15
CA HIS A 145 9.18 8.91 -9.01
C HIS A 145 9.37 10.42 -9.15
N GLU A 146 8.72 11.05 -10.13
CA GLU A 146 8.74 12.51 -10.28
C GLU A 146 8.22 13.22 -9.02
N LEU A 147 7.06 12.80 -8.50
CA LEU A 147 6.51 13.33 -7.25
C LEU A 147 7.48 13.19 -6.06
N ILE A 148 8.11 12.02 -5.91
CA ILE A 148 9.05 11.74 -4.82
C ILE A 148 10.31 12.62 -4.95
N ASP A 149 10.84 12.76 -6.16
CA ASP A 149 12.05 13.54 -6.42
C ASP A 149 11.80 15.04 -6.18
N GLU A 150 10.68 15.58 -6.67
CA GLU A 150 10.31 16.98 -6.43
C GLU A 150 10.08 17.26 -4.95
N LEU A 151 9.26 16.44 -4.27
CA LEU A 151 8.95 16.63 -2.86
C LEU A 151 10.20 16.50 -1.98
N SER A 152 11.04 15.50 -2.23
CA SER A 152 12.29 15.33 -1.48
C SER A 152 13.26 16.49 -1.71
N GLY A 153 13.30 17.04 -2.92
CA GLY A 153 14.07 18.24 -3.25
C GLY A 153 13.59 19.47 -2.47
N TRP A 154 12.28 19.76 -2.48
CA TRP A 154 11.71 20.88 -1.73
C TRP A 154 11.95 20.75 -0.22
N LEU A 155 11.79 19.55 0.34
CA LEU A 155 12.05 19.31 1.75
C LEU A 155 13.53 19.46 2.11
N ALA A 156 14.45 19.06 1.24
CA ALA A 156 15.89 19.28 1.42
C ALA A 156 16.21 20.78 1.45
N GLU A 157 15.63 21.57 0.54
CA GLU A 157 15.79 23.02 0.50
C GLU A 157 15.25 23.71 1.77
N ILE A 158 14.04 23.34 2.21
CA ILE A 158 13.41 23.93 3.41
C ILE A 158 14.19 23.61 4.69
N SER A 159 14.75 22.40 4.78
CA SER A 159 15.44 21.92 6.00
C SER A 159 16.94 22.21 6.02
N GLY A 160 17.57 22.48 4.87
CA GLY A 160 19.01 22.64 4.73
C GLY A 160 19.79 21.32 4.78
N TYR A 161 19.12 20.17 4.69
CA TYR A 161 19.79 18.86 4.55
C TYR A 161 20.19 18.59 3.10
N ASP A 162 21.21 17.74 2.90
CA ASP A 162 21.63 17.34 1.55
C ASP A 162 20.61 16.41 0.85
N LYS A 163 19.90 15.58 1.62
CA LYS A 163 18.93 14.59 1.12
C LYS A 163 17.83 14.29 2.13
N VAL A 164 16.66 13.89 1.63
CA VAL A 164 15.50 13.45 2.42
C VAL A 164 15.08 12.05 1.98
N SER A 165 14.68 11.21 2.94
CA SER A 165 14.04 9.91 2.68
C SER A 165 12.56 10.00 3.02
N LEU A 166 11.70 9.58 2.09
CA LEU A 166 10.24 9.52 2.27
C LEU A 166 9.74 8.16 2.77
N GLN A 167 10.63 7.22 3.09
CA GLN A 167 10.26 5.87 3.54
C GLN A 167 9.56 5.82 4.93
N PRO A 168 9.96 6.63 5.94
CA PRO A 168 9.29 6.59 7.24
C PRO A 168 7.87 7.15 7.17
N ASN A 169 6.88 6.35 7.58
CA ASN A 169 5.45 6.70 7.48
C ASN A 169 4.87 7.38 8.74
N SER A 170 5.71 7.75 9.70
CA SER A 170 5.33 8.53 10.89
C SER A 170 6.55 9.25 11.48
N GLY A 171 6.33 10.26 12.33
CA GLY A 171 7.41 10.98 13.01
C GLY A 171 8.31 10.06 13.84
N ALA A 172 7.72 9.16 14.63
CA ALA A 172 8.46 8.20 15.44
C ALA A 172 9.30 7.21 14.60
N GLN A 173 8.79 6.80 13.43
CA GLN A 173 9.59 6.02 12.48
C GLN A 173 10.74 6.83 11.89
N GLY A 174 10.53 8.13 11.64
CA GLY A 174 11.57 9.05 11.19
C GLY A 174 12.72 9.17 12.20
N GLU A 175 12.40 9.36 13.48
CA GLU A 175 13.38 9.37 14.58
C GLU A 175 14.16 8.07 14.66
N PHE A 176 13.47 6.93 14.63
CA PHE A 176 14.11 5.61 14.63
C PHE A 176 15.05 5.43 13.44
N ALA A 177 14.59 5.75 12.22
CA ALA A 177 15.41 5.67 11.02
C ALA A 177 16.64 6.58 11.10
N GLY A 178 16.49 7.80 11.62
CA GLY A 178 17.59 8.73 11.85
C GLY A 178 18.63 8.19 12.83
N LEU A 179 18.19 7.66 13.98
CA LEU A 179 19.09 7.04 14.97
C LEU A 179 19.80 5.81 14.39
N MET A 180 19.12 5.02 13.57
CA MET A 180 19.72 3.88 12.87
C MET A 180 20.75 4.30 11.82
N ALA A 181 20.51 5.41 11.10
CA ALA A 181 21.47 5.99 10.18
C ALA A 181 22.73 6.49 10.92
N ILE A 182 22.56 7.24 12.02
CA ILE A 182 23.66 7.70 12.90
C ILE A 182 24.47 6.52 13.43
N ARG A 183 23.80 5.46 13.91
CA ARG A 183 24.46 4.26 14.40
C ARG A 183 25.26 3.56 13.30
N ARG A 184 24.70 3.41 12.10
CA ARG A 184 25.40 2.82 10.95
C ARG A 184 26.62 3.65 10.53
N TYR A 185 26.51 4.98 10.59
CA TYR A 185 27.62 5.89 10.33
C TYR A 185 28.81 5.66 11.27
N TYR A 186 28.57 5.55 12.58
CA TYR A 186 29.66 5.25 13.53
C TYR A 186 30.25 3.85 13.34
N ARG A 187 29.40 2.85 13.06
CA ARG A 187 29.85 1.48 12.77
C ARG A 187 30.77 1.40 11.56
N ALA A 188 30.43 2.12 10.49
CA ALA A 188 31.25 2.18 9.28
C ALA A 188 32.65 2.78 9.53
N ARG A 189 32.83 3.52 10.64
CA ARG A 189 34.09 4.11 11.08
C ARG A 189 34.80 3.31 12.18
N GLY A 190 34.26 2.16 12.58
CA GLY A 190 34.79 1.35 13.68
C GLY A 190 34.53 1.93 15.08
N GLU A 191 33.57 2.85 15.21
CA GLU A 191 33.26 3.56 16.47
C GLU A 191 32.04 2.95 17.20
N ASP A 192 31.97 1.62 17.27
CA ASP A 192 30.80 0.87 17.75
C ASP A 192 30.38 1.19 19.19
N GLY A 193 31.30 1.68 20.02
CA GLY A 193 31.06 2.06 21.41
C GLY A 193 30.23 3.34 21.59
N ARG A 194 29.97 4.11 20.52
CA ARG A 194 29.18 5.35 20.57
C ARG A 194 27.67 5.04 20.55
N THR A 195 27.14 4.64 21.70
CA THR A 195 25.72 4.26 21.84
C THR A 195 24.90 5.13 22.79
N VAL A 196 25.52 6.14 23.42
CA VAL A 196 24.84 7.06 24.34
C VAL A 196 24.10 8.12 23.53
N CYS A 197 22.78 8.23 23.72
CA CYS A 197 21.94 9.28 23.16
C CYS A 197 21.46 10.19 24.30
N LEU A 198 21.70 11.50 24.19
CA LEU A 198 21.25 12.47 25.19
C LEU A 198 19.85 12.96 24.79
N ILE A 199 18.89 12.81 25.70
CA ILE A 199 17.49 13.20 25.49
C ILE A 199 17.10 14.17 26.61
N PRO A 200 16.77 15.43 26.31
CA PRO A 200 16.26 16.36 27.30
C PRO A 200 14.94 15.88 27.93
N SER A 201 14.74 16.17 29.22
CA SER A 201 13.49 15.94 29.96
C SER A 201 12.48 17.05 29.73
#